data_AF-A0A7J8ZKV2-F1
#
_entry.id   AF-A0A7J8ZKV2-F1
#
_cell.length_a   1.000
_cell.length_b   1.000
_cell.length_c   1.000
_cell.angle_alpha   90.00
_cell.angle_beta   90.00
_cell.angle_gamma   90.00
#
_symmetry.space_group_name_H-M   'P 1'
#
loop_
_entity.id
_entity.type
_entity.pdbx_description
1 polymer ?
#
loop_
_entity_poly.entity_id
_entity_poly.type
_entity_poly.pdbx_seq_one_letter_code
_entity_poly.pdbx_strand_id
1 'polypeptide(L)'
;MFPPSSFNLCLSVTAKQNVGKRTPCFRGYGRRNGERRRKSVRGCIVSHDLSVLNLVVVKKGENELPGLTDTEKTRMRGPKRASKIRKLFNLSKEDDVRMYVNSYRRTFTTKSGKVSFSFVIDGHKIVPNHSFLTLLKLSMHVALACFTCHTIANLSYGVKT
;
A
#
# COMPACT_ATOMS: atom_id res chain seq x y z
N MET A 1 -5.47 15.31 -15.80
CA MET A 1 -4.41 15.74 -16.75
C MET A 1 -3.09 15.11 -16.31
N PHE A 2 -2.72 13.97 -16.91
CA PHE A 2 -1.43 13.33 -16.60
C PHE A 2 -0.30 14.27 -17.07
N PRO A 3 0.70 14.59 -16.21
CA PRO A 3 1.82 15.39 -16.68
C PRO A 3 2.53 14.63 -17.81
N PRO A 4 2.91 15.28 -18.90
CA PRO A 4 3.66 14.61 -19.96
C PRO A 4 4.95 14.08 -19.33
N SER A 5 5.04 12.75 -19.23
CA SER A 5 6.28 12.07 -18.92
C SER A 5 7.24 12.29 -20.11
N SER A 6 8.54 12.38 -19.83
CA SER A 6 9.56 12.48 -20.88
C SER A 6 9.50 11.32 -21.89
N PHE A 7 8.91 10.19 -21.50
CA PHE A 7 8.64 9.04 -22.36
C PHE A 7 7.71 9.34 -23.56
N ASN A 8 6.87 10.38 -23.47
CA ASN A 8 5.94 10.74 -24.55
C ASN A 8 6.50 11.83 -25.48
N LEU A 9 7.78 12.19 -25.34
CA LEU A 9 8.40 13.14 -26.26
C LEU A 9 8.92 12.38 -27.49
N CYS A 10 8.11 12.34 -28.54
CA CYS A 10 8.43 11.71 -29.83
C CYS A 10 9.44 12.55 -30.64
N LEU A 11 10.64 12.73 -30.10
CA LEU A 11 11.76 13.40 -30.76
C LEU A 11 13.01 12.51 -30.70
N SER A 12 13.79 12.48 -31.78
CA SER A 12 15.12 11.85 -31.83
C SER A 12 16.19 12.73 -31.15
N VAL A 13 15.90 14.02 -30.97
CA VAL A 13 16.81 15.05 -30.44
C VAL A 13 16.53 15.38 -28.97
N THR A 14 17.50 16.02 -28.31
CA THR A 14 17.30 16.59 -26.96
C THR A 14 16.51 17.88 -27.02
N ALA A 15 15.47 18.01 -26.19
CA ALA A 15 14.69 19.24 -26.09
C ALA A 15 14.68 19.79 -24.66
N LYS A 16 14.62 21.12 -24.52
CA LYS A 16 14.51 21.79 -23.22
C LYS A 16 13.06 21.78 -22.73
N GLN A 17 12.80 21.09 -21.62
CA GLN A 17 11.48 20.97 -21.00
C GLN A 17 11.46 21.46 -19.55
N ASN A 18 10.29 21.90 -19.08
CA ASN A 18 10.06 22.26 -17.68
C ASN A 18 9.69 21.04 -16.84
N VAL A 19 10.68 20.54 -16.09
CA VAL A 19 10.59 19.31 -15.29
C VAL A 19 10.33 19.66 -13.81
N GLY A 20 9.54 18.85 -13.10
CA GLY A 20 9.17 19.05 -11.69
C GLY A 20 9.39 17.80 -10.81
N LYS A 21 9.09 17.88 -9.51
CA LYS A 21 9.42 16.85 -8.49
C LYS A 21 8.90 15.43 -8.76
N ARG A 22 7.80 15.29 -9.52
CA ARG A 22 7.15 14.00 -9.82
C ARG A 22 7.30 13.55 -11.27
N THR A 23 8.17 14.20 -12.04
CA THR A 23 8.43 13.80 -13.44
C THR A 23 9.76 13.05 -13.54
N PRO A 24 9.86 12.06 -14.45
CA PRO A 24 11.12 11.37 -14.73
C PRO A 24 12.23 12.38 -15.08
N CYS A 25 13.49 12.00 -14.86
CA CYS A 25 14.68 12.85 -15.01
C CYS A 25 14.83 14.01 -13.98
N PHE A 26 13.93 14.12 -12.99
CA PHE A 26 14.07 15.07 -11.88
C PHE A 26 13.67 14.45 -10.54
N ARG A 27 14.67 14.18 -9.68
CA ARG A 27 14.45 13.54 -8.37
C ARG A 27 14.00 14.50 -7.27
N GLY A 28 14.20 15.81 -7.43
CA GLY A 28 13.60 16.86 -6.59
C GLY A 28 13.85 16.78 -5.07
N TYR A 29 14.91 16.08 -4.62
CA TYR A 29 15.34 16.10 -3.22
C TYR A 29 15.95 17.47 -2.87
N GLY A 30 15.57 18.03 -1.73
CA GLY A 30 16.11 19.31 -1.21
C GLY A 30 15.63 20.60 -1.91
N ARG A 31 14.51 20.57 -2.62
CA ARG A 31 13.97 21.72 -3.38
C ARG A 31 12.65 22.23 -2.81
N ARG A 32 12.32 23.50 -3.10
CA ARG A 32 11.06 24.12 -2.67
C ARG A 32 9.88 23.40 -3.30
N ASN A 33 8.78 23.30 -2.56
CA ASN A 33 7.54 22.72 -3.09
C ASN A 33 7.05 23.57 -4.27
N GLY A 34 6.71 22.93 -5.39
CA GLY A 34 6.24 23.61 -6.61
C GLY A 34 7.32 24.09 -7.57
N GLU A 35 8.61 23.97 -7.23
CA GLU A 35 9.69 24.39 -8.13
C GLU A 35 9.72 23.56 -9.43
N ARG A 36 9.76 24.25 -10.58
CA ARG A 36 10.00 23.67 -11.91
C ARG A 36 11.30 24.20 -12.47
N ARG A 37 12.04 23.35 -13.18
CA ARG A 37 13.32 23.72 -13.81
C ARG A 37 13.33 23.33 -15.28
N ARG A 38 13.84 24.24 -16.12
CA ARG A 38 14.08 23.97 -17.53
C ARG A 38 15.34 23.13 -17.69
N LYS A 39 15.20 21.90 -18.17
CA LYS A 39 16.30 20.95 -18.41
C LYS A 39 16.20 20.35 -19.81
N SER A 40 17.33 20.06 -20.43
CA SER A 40 17.38 19.25 -21.65
C SER A 40 17.10 17.79 -21.30
N VAL A 41 16.18 17.18 -22.04
CA VAL A 41 15.80 15.77 -21.91
C VAL A 41 15.82 15.15 -23.30
N ARG A 42 16.36 13.93 -23.43
CA ARG A 42 16.25 13.13 -24.66
C ARG A 42 14.81 12.68 -24.87
N GLY A 43 14.36 12.65 -26.12
CA GLY A 43 13.09 12.01 -26.47
C GLY A 43 13.19 10.48 -26.45
N CYS A 44 12.07 9.82 -26.74
CA CYS A 44 11.95 8.37 -26.66
C CYS A 44 12.49 7.61 -27.89
N ILE A 45 12.71 8.31 -29.01
CA ILE A 45 13.15 7.70 -30.26
C ILE A 45 14.64 7.35 -30.16
N VAL A 46 14.97 6.10 -30.49
CA VAL A 46 16.35 5.59 -30.46
C VAL A 46 17.13 6.14 -31.67
N SER A 47 18.29 6.72 -31.39
CA SER A 47 19.24 7.22 -32.40
C SER A 47 20.65 6.75 -32.05
N HIS A 48 21.59 6.84 -32.99
CA HIS A 48 23.00 6.48 -32.79
C HIS A 48 23.72 7.30 -31.70
N ASP A 49 23.20 8.47 -31.35
CA ASP A 49 23.77 9.33 -30.31
C ASP A 49 23.59 8.83 -28.85
N LEU A 50 22.97 7.65 -28.64
CA LEU A 50 22.71 7.09 -27.32
C LEU A 50 23.89 6.23 -26.85
N SER A 51 24.46 6.54 -25.68
CA SER A 51 25.57 5.76 -25.12
C SER A 51 25.14 4.46 -24.44
N VAL A 52 23.94 4.42 -23.85
CA VAL A 52 23.45 3.28 -23.06
C VAL A 52 21.94 3.11 -23.26
N LEU A 53 21.50 1.87 -23.46
CA LEU A 53 20.10 1.47 -23.47
C LEU A 53 19.78 0.57 -22.28
N ASN A 54 18.68 0.86 -21.57
CA ASN A 54 18.19 0.01 -20.50
C ASN A 54 17.11 -0.90 -21.07
N LEU A 55 17.46 -2.17 -21.32
CA LEU A 55 16.54 -3.18 -21.83
C LEU A 55 15.99 -4.04 -20.69
N VAL A 56 14.76 -4.53 -20.85
CA VAL A 56 14.11 -5.46 -19.92
C VAL A 56 13.63 -6.67 -20.70
N VAL A 57 14.06 -7.87 -20.29
CA VAL A 57 13.66 -9.13 -20.91
C VAL A 57 12.24 -9.50 -20.47
N VAL A 58 11.34 -9.71 -21.43
CA VAL A 58 9.93 -10.08 -21.16
C VAL A 58 9.71 -11.58 -21.28
N LYS A 59 10.37 -12.24 -22.26
CA LYS A 59 10.29 -13.68 -22.51
C LYS A 59 11.71 -14.25 -22.59
N LYS A 60 11.92 -15.43 -21.99
CA LYS A 60 13.18 -16.18 -22.13
C LYS A 60 13.21 -16.87 -23.50
N GLY A 61 14.37 -16.88 -24.15
CA GLY A 61 14.61 -17.66 -25.37
C GLY A 61 15.05 -19.09 -25.04
N GLU A 62 15.45 -19.83 -26.07
CA GLU A 62 15.93 -21.23 -25.94
C GLU A 62 17.28 -21.32 -25.21
N ASN A 63 18.15 -20.33 -25.42
CA ASN A 63 19.46 -20.28 -24.81
C ASN A 63 19.45 -19.48 -23.50
N GLU A 64 20.14 -20.00 -22.49
CA GLU A 64 20.39 -19.31 -21.23
C GLU A 64 21.49 -18.24 -21.41
N LEU A 65 21.34 -17.12 -20.70
CA LEU A 65 22.26 -15.99 -20.78
C LEU A 65 23.08 -15.90 -19.49
N PRO A 66 24.42 -16.05 -19.57
CA PRO A 66 25.26 -16.07 -18.40
C PRO A 66 25.14 -14.76 -17.61
N GLY A 67 24.87 -14.87 -16.31
CA GLY A 67 24.80 -13.72 -15.39
C GLY A 67 23.44 -13.00 -15.31
N LEU A 68 22.47 -13.34 -16.15
CA LEU A 68 21.09 -12.84 -16.02
C LEU A 68 20.10 -13.93 -15.63
N THR A 69 20.16 -15.08 -16.30
CA THR A 69 19.20 -16.18 -16.07
C THR A 69 19.64 -17.16 -14.99
N ASP A 70 20.95 -17.28 -14.75
CA ASP A 70 21.50 -18.34 -13.89
C ASP A 70 21.39 -18.01 -12.40
N THR A 71 21.25 -16.73 -12.06
CA THR A 71 21.14 -16.27 -10.68
C THR A 71 19.71 -15.84 -10.37
N GLU A 72 19.03 -16.61 -9.52
CA GLU A 72 17.72 -16.23 -9.01
C GLU A 72 17.85 -15.27 -7.83
N LYS A 73 17.43 -14.01 -8.05
CA LYS A 73 17.39 -13.01 -6.98
C LYS A 73 16.04 -13.04 -6.28
N THR A 74 16.01 -13.55 -5.04
CA THR A 74 14.81 -13.52 -4.21
C THR A 74 14.39 -12.09 -3.85
N ARG A 75 13.09 -11.90 -3.58
CA ARG A 75 12.56 -10.58 -3.18
C ARG A 75 13.10 -10.21 -1.81
N MET A 76 13.76 -9.05 -1.73
CA MET A 76 14.38 -8.57 -0.49
C MET A 76 13.38 -8.27 0.64
N ARG A 77 12.13 -7.93 0.31
CA ARG A 77 11.08 -7.63 1.30
C ARG A 77 9.77 -8.28 0.89
N GLY A 78 9.09 -8.88 1.87
CA GLY A 78 7.70 -9.32 1.75
C GLY A 78 6.70 -8.15 1.76
N PRO A 79 5.44 -8.38 1.37
CA PRO A 79 4.42 -7.33 1.35
C PRO A 79 4.12 -6.78 2.74
N LYS A 80 3.91 -5.45 2.83
CA LYS A 80 3.57 -4.84 4.12
C LYS A 80 2.15 -5.14 4.61
N ARG A 81 1.21 -4.95 3.69
CA ARG A 81 -0.19 -4.79 4.06
C ARG A 81 -0.85 -6.16 4.20
N ALA A 82 -1.70 -6.34 5.21
CA ALA A 82 -2.41 -7.60 5.46
C ALA A 82 -3.17 -8.10 4.22
N SER A 83 -3.82 -7.21 3.47
CA SER A 83 -4.51 -7.56 2.22
C SER A 83 -3.60 -8.12 1.13
N LYS A 84 -2.33 -7.68 1.07
CA LYS A 84 -1.34 -8.21 0.12
C LYS A 84 -0.77 -9.55 0.60
N ILE A 85 -0.66 -9.76 1.91
CA ILE A 85 -0.19 -11.02 2.49
C ILE A 85 -1.23 -12.12 2.25
N ARG A 86 -2.51 -11.83 2.49
CA ARG A 86 -3.63 -12.75 2.21
C ARG A 86 -3.65 -13.20 0.75
N LYS A 87 -3.37 -12.30 -0.20
CA LYS A 87 -3.27 -12.63 -1.63
C LYS A 87 -2.08 -13.50 -2.01
N LEU A 88 -0.95 -13.39 -1.30
CA LEU A 88 0.22 -14.21 -1.60
C LEU A 88 0.07 -15.65 -1.09
N PHE A 89 -0.56 -15.81 0.07
CA PHE A 89 -0.74 -17.11 0.71
C PHE A 89 -2.15 -17.70 0.50
N ASN A 90 -2.97 -17.06 -0.35
CA ASN A 90 -4.37 -17.44 -0.62
C ASN A 90 -5.21 -17.67 0.65
N LEU A 91 -4.99 -16.85 1.68
CA LEU A 91 -5.68 -16.94 2.97
C LEU A 91 -7.05 -16.26 2.91
N SER A 92 -7.99 -16.77 3.70
CA SER A 92 -9.29 -16.13 3.91
C SER A 92 -9.16 -14.90 4.82
N LYS A 93 -10.27 -14.20 5.06
CA LYS A 93 -10.28 -13.04 5.96
C LYS A 93 -10.23 -13.43 7.43
N GLU A 94 -10.65 -14.65 7.75
CA GLU A 94 -10.72 -15.18 9.11
C GLU A 94 -9.35 -15.64 9.62
N ASP A 95 -8.44 -15.96 8.70
CA ASP A 95 -7.11 -16.45 9.05
C ASP A 95 -6.18 -15.33 9.55
N ASP A 96 -5.44 -15.66 10.60
CA ASP A 96 -4.49 -14.77 11.24
C ASP A 96 -3.21 -14.57 10.41
N VAL A 97 -2.97 -13.32 10.03
CA VAL A 97 -1.88 -12.97 9.10
C VAL A 97 -0.49 -13.01 9.78
N ARG A 98 -0.44 -12.95 11.12
CA ARG A 98 0.82 -12.77 11.87
C ARG A 98 1.78 -13.96 11.73
N MET A 99 1.23 -15.17 11.65
CA MET A 99 2.01 -16.41 11.53
C MET A 99 2.81 -16.44 10.21
N TYR A 100 2.22 -15.92 9.14
CA TYR A 100 2.79 -15.97 7.79
C TYR A 100 3.77 -14.83 7.45
N VAL A 101 3.89 -13.82 8.33
CA VAL A 101 4.78 -12.66 8.12
C VAL A 101 6.25 -13.01 8.38
N ASN A 102 6.53 -14.10 9.11
CA ASN A 102 7.88 -14.41 9.57
C ASN A 102 8.78 -15.06 8.52
N SER A 103 8.23 -15.58 7.41
CA SER A 103 8.98 -16.25 6.34
C SER A 103 9.85 -15.33 5.48
N TYR A 104 9.54 -14.03 5.41
CA TYR A 104 10.26 -13.05 4.58
C TYR A 104 11.07 -12.03 5.41
N ARG A 105 11.29 -12.28 6.71
CA ARG A 105 12.03 -11.36 7.58
C ARG A 105 13.53 -11.60 7.45
N ARG A 106 14.27 -10.60 6.95
CA ARG A 106 15.71 -10.50 7.21
C ARG A 106 15.88 -10.04 8.65
N THR A 107 16.45 -10.88 9.51
CA THR A 107 16.83 -10.50 10.87
C THR A 107 18.00 -9.52 10.78
N PHE A 108 17.84 -8.33 11.36
CA PHE A 108 18.94 -7.39 11.53
C PHE A 108 19.35 -7.39 13.00
N THR A 109 20.58 -7.82 13.27
CA THR A 109 21.21 -7.64 14.58
C THR A 109 21.63 -6.18 14.71
N THR A 110 20.98 -5.43 15.60
CA THR A 110 21.48 -4.11 15.98
C THR A 110 22.71 -4.27 16.89
N LYS A 111 23.53 -3.22 16.99
CA LYS A 111 24.69 -3.19 17.91
C LYS A 111 24.32 -3.44 19.38
N SER A 112 23.05 -3.26 19.73
CA SER A 112 22.48 -3.51 21.06
C SER A 112 21.89 -4.92 21.24
N GLY A 113 22.18 -5.86 20.34
CA GLY A 113 21.71 -7.25 20.42
C GLY A 113 20.21 -7.46 20.19
N LYS A 114 19.44 -6.38 20.01
CA LYS A 114 18.00 -6.46 19.71
C LYS A 114 17.79 -6.82 18.25
N VAL A 115 17.07 -7.92 18.01
CA VAL A 115 16.62 -8.31 16.67
C VAL A 115 15.49 -7.37 16.28
N SER A 116 15.80 -6.39 15.44
CA SER A 116 14.81 -5.43 14.97
C SER A 116 14.26 -5.89 13.62
N PHE A 117 12.94 -5.90 13.50
CA PHE A 117 12.26 -6.22 12.26
C PHE A 117 11.85 -4.91 11.59
N SER A 118 12.16 -4.72 10.30
CA SER A 118 11.67 -3.57 9.52
C SER A 118 10.15 -3.58 9.29
N PHE A 119 9.44 -4.45 10.01
CA PHE A 119 8.10 -4.88 9.69
C PHE A 119 7.24 -5.16 10.93
N VAL A 120 6.98 -4.14 11.73
CA VAL A 120 6.01 -4.29 12.82
C VAL A 120 4.61 -4.13 12.22
N ILE A 121 3.88 -5.24 12.00
CA ILE A 121 2.43 -5.17 12.09
C ILE A 121 2.19 -5.17 13.59
N ASP A 122 1.97 -4.00 14.18
CA ASP A 122 1.63 -3.94 15.59
C ASP A 122 0.38 -4.78 15.80
N GLY A 123 0.55 -5.89 16.50
CA GLY A 123 -0.51 -6.80 16.85
C GLY A 123 -1.54 -6.23 17.83
N HIS A 124 -1.50 -4.92 18.08
CA HIS A 124 -2.26 -4.28 19.15
C HIS A 124 -3.46 -3.46 18.70
N LYS A 125 -3.87 -3.55 17.42
CA LYS A 125 -5.09 -2.87 16.89
C LYS A 125 -6.09 -3.83 16.24
N ILE A 126 -6.30 -4.99 16.85
CA ILE A 126 -7.51 -5.79 16.65
C ILE A 126 -8.03 -6.15 18.04
N VAL A 127 -8.32 -5.14 18.86
CA VAL A 127 -9.46 -5.30 19.75
C VAL A 127 -10.67 -5.01 18.86
N PRO A 128 -11.60 -5.96 18.65
CA PRO A 128 -12.90 -5.56 18.14
C PRO A 128 -13.39 -4.44 19.06
N ASN A 129 -13.97 -3.39 18.49
CA ASN A 129 -14.72 -2.38 19.24
C ASN A 129 -15.96 -3.04 19.88
N HIS A 130 -15.76 -4.06 20.72
CA HIS A 130 -16.78 -4.75 21.48
C HIS A 130 -17.43 -3.76 22.46
N SER A 131 -16.69 -2.75 22.91
CA SER A 131 -17.20 -1.64 23.72
C SER A 131 -18.22 -0.75 22.98
N PHE A 132 -18.15 -0.61 21.66
CA PHE A 132 -19.11 0.23 20.91
C PHE A 132 -20.39 -0.53 20.57
N LEU A 133 -20.28 -1.84 20.28
CA LEU A 133 -21.42 -2.72 20.01
C LEU A 133 -22.19 -3.10 21.28
N THR A 134 -21.55 -3.21 22.45
CA THR A 134 -22.26 -3.40 23.72
C THR A 134 -22.99 -2.14 24.17
N LEU A 135 -22.45 -0.94 23.93
CA LEU A 135 -23.14 0.32 24.21
C LEU A 135 -24.40 0.53 23.35
N LEU A 136 -24.36 0.15 22.06
CA LEU A 136 -25.53 0.16 21.17
C LEU A 136 -26.55 -0.94 21.49
N LYS A 137 -26.12 -2.10 22.01
CA LYS A 137 -27.03 -3.17 22.46
C LYS A 137 -27.70 -2.85 23.80
N LEU A 138 -27.01 -2.17 24.73
CA LEU A 138 -27.60 -1.71 25.99
C LEU A 138 -28.59 -0.57 25.77
N SER A 139 -28.33 0.38 24.85
CA SER A 139 -29.26 1.48 24.57
C SER A 139 -30.59 1.01 23.97
N MET A 140 -30.58 -0.06 23.16
CA MET A 140 -31.80 -0.63 22.56
C MET A 140 -32.65 -1.44 23.56
N HIS A 141 -32.04 -2.07 24.57
CA HIS A 141 -32.79 -2.78 25.61
C HIS A 141 -33.48 -1.82 26.59
N VAL A 142 -32.84 -0.69 26.93
CA VAL A 142 -33.46 0.35 27.79
C VAL A 142 -34.62 1.04 27.06
N ALA A 143 -34.52 1.22 25.74
CA ALA A 143 -35.60 1.81 24.93
C ALA A 143 -36.85 0.92 24.83
N LEU A 144 -36.69 -0.41 24.68
CA LEU A 144 -37.83 -1.35 24.67
C LEU A 144 -38.52 -1.45 26.04
N ALA A 145 -37.76 -1.43 27.14
CA ALA A 145 -38.33 -1.47 28.49
C ALA A 145 -39.15 -0.21 28.83
N CYS A 146 -38.72 0.97 28.36
CA CYS A 146 -39.50 2.21 28.51
C CYS A 146 -40.79 2.20 27.69
N PHE A 147 -40.77 1.64 26.47
CA PHE A 147 -41.96 1.56 25.61
C PHE A 147 -43.03 0.64 26.19
N THR A 148 -42.66 -0.49 26.80
CA THR A 148 -43.61 -1.41 27.43
C THR A 148 -44.24 -0.86 28.72
N CYS A 149 -43.52 -0.04 29.50
CA CYS A 149 -44.08 0.60 30.69
C CYS A 149 -45.11 1.69 30.36
N HIS A 150 -44.92 2.44 29.28
CA HIS A 150 -45.85 3.50 28.88
C HIS A 150 -47.18 2.98 28.32
N THR A 151 -47.19 1.80 27.67
CA THR A 151 -48.43 1.15 27.21
C THR A 151 -49.19 0.44 28.34
N ILE A 152 -48.51 -0.06 29.38
CA ILE A 152 -49.19 -0.68 30.54
C ILE A 152 -49.82 0.40 31.44
N ALA A 153 -49.16 1.56 31.61
CA ALA A 153 -49.71 2.67 32.41
C ALA A 153 -50.99 3.28 31.77
N ASN A 154 -51.12 3.29 30.45
CA ASN A 154 -52.31 3.82 29.77
C ASN A 154 -53.50 2.85 29.75
N LEU A 155 -53.32 1.56 30.03
CA LEU A 155 -54.43 0.61 30.18
C LEU A 155 -55.03 0.56 31.61
N SER A 156 -54.36 1.15 32.61
CA SER A 156 -54.89 1.20 33.98
C SER A 156 -55.71 2.45 34.31
N TYR A 157 -55.71 3.48 33.44
CA TYR A 157 -56.43 4.75 33.68
C TYR A 157 -57.53 5.07 32.65
N GLY A 158 -58.22 4.05 32.12
CA GLY A 158 -59.30 4.34 31.17
C GLY A 158 -60.24 3.17 30.88
N VAL A 159 -60.95 2.67 31.90
CA VAL A 159 -62.41 2.36 31.89
C VAL A 159 -62.84 2.13 33.34
N LYS A 160 -63.43 3.13 33.99
CA LYS A 160 -64.47 2.95 35.01
C LYS A 160 -65.47 4.10 34.83
N THR A 161 -66.72 3.68 34.55
CA THR A 161 -67.99 4.44 34.52
C THR A 161 -68.13 5.56 33.52
#